data_AF-A0A5N3WL25-F1
#
_entry.id   AF-A0A5N3WL25-F1
#
_cell.length_a   1.000
_cell.length_b   1.000
_cell.length_c   1.000
_cell.angle_alpha   90.00
_cell.angle_beta   90.00
_cell.angle_gamma   90.00
#
_symmetry.space_group_name_H-M   'P 1'
#
loop_
_entity.id
_entity.type
_entity.pdbx_description
1 polymer ?
#
loop_
_entity_poly.entity_id
_entity_poly.type
_entity_poly.pdbx_seq_one_letter_code
_entity_poly.pdbx_strand_id
1 'polypeptide(L)'
;MDHHVSTIKPRRIQNQNVIHRLERRRISSGKAGTHWHQVRVFHQNVFPNFTVVNAEKPPCFLRKFSPDGRYFIAFSSDQTSLEIYEYQGCQAAEDLLQGYEGELLANRNDQRSVNIRGRLFERFFVLLHITTVAANGEHLNRECSLFTDDCRCVIVGSAAYLPDEPHPPFYEVHRDSESVTPNPRAPLEDYSLHIVDLHTGRLCDTRTFKCDKVVLSHIQGLYLYKNILAILSVQQQTSHVFQVTPEGTFIHDDLLTVSAVFPEVQRDSQTGMANPFRGPFFNSLKHRLLVYLWRRAEQDGSAMAKRRFFQ
;
A
#
# COMPACT_ATOMS: atom_id res chain seq x y z
N MET A 1 -13.55 -48.51 -21.91
CA MET A 1 -14.26 -47.26 -21.55
C MET A 1 -13.92 -47.00 -20.09
N ASP A 2 -12.85 -46.23 -19.86
CA ASP A 2 -12.35 -45.98 -18.50
C ASP A 2 -13.09 -44.79 -17.89
N HIS A 3 -13.91 -45.08 -16.88
CA HIS A 3 -14.58 -44.07 -16.08
C HIS A 3 -13.59 -43.48 -15.07
N HIS A 4 -13.16 -42.25 -15.33
CA HIS A 4 -12.46 -41.41 -14.35
C HIS A 4 -13.36 -41.16 -13.13
N VAL A 5 -13.15 -41.91 -12.05
CA VAL A 5 -13.77 -41.63 -10.75
C VAL A 5 -13.03 -40.46 -10.12
N SER A 6 -13.72 -39.34 -9.92
CA SER A 6 -13.16 -38.13 -9.34
C SER A 6 -12.77 -38.36 -7.87
N THR A 7 -11.47 -38.19 -7.58
CA THR A 7 -10.81 -38.51 -6.30
C THR A 7 -11.07 -37.49 -5.17
N ILE A 8 -11.94 -36.49 -5.38
CA ILE A 8 -12.13 -35.38 -4.45
C ILE A 8 -13.30 -35.71 -3.50
N LYS A 9 -12.97 -36.09 -2.26
CA LYS A 9 -13.98 -36.24 -1.21
C LYS A 9 -14.62 -34.88 -0.89
N PRO A 10 -15.95 -34.75 -0.92
CA PRO A 10 -16.61 -33.49 -0.59
C PRO A 10 -16.35 -33.12 0.87
N ARG A 11 -16.00 -31.85 1.11
CA ARG A 11 -15.74 -31.34 2.44
C ARG A 11 -17.02 -31.34 3.27
N ARG A 12 -16.98 -31.95 4.47
CA ARG A 12 -18.10 -31.89 5.42
C ARG A 12 -18.29 -30.45 5.89
N ILE A 13 -19.45 -29.87 5.56
CA ILE A 13 -19.84 -28.53 6.00
C ILE A 13 -20.15 -28.60 7.50
N GLN A 14 -19.47 -27.78 8.30
CA GLN A 14 -19.77 -27.66 9.74
C GLN A 14 -21.04 -26.84 9.95
N ASN A 15 -21.67 -26.98 11.13
CA ASN A 15 -22.85 -26.19 11.49
C ASN A 15 -22.61 -24.69 11.24
N GLN A 16 -23.52 -24.06 10.50
CA GLN A 16 -23.48 -22.64 10.12
C GLN A 16 -24.35 -21.77 11.04
N ASN A 17 -25.09 -22.35 11.97
CA ASN A 17 -25.90 -21.57 12.91
C ASN A 17 -25.00 -20.65 13.78
N VAL A 18 -25.28 -19.35 13.75
CA VAL A 18 -24.49 -18.33 14.46
C VAL A 18 -24.49 -18.53 15.97
N ILE A 19 -25.63 -18.95 16.56
CA ILE A 19 -25.77 -19.23 18.00
C ILE A 19 -24.85 -20.39 18.39
N HIS A 20 -24.88 -21.48 17.61
CA HIS A 20 -24.01 -22.62 17.87
C HIS A 20 -22.52 -22.26 17.75
N ARG A 21 -22.15 -21.36 16.82
CA ARG A 21 -20.75 -20.90 16.70
C ARG A 21 -20.35 -19.95 17.82
N LEU A 22 -21.26 -19.09 18.28
CA LEU A 22 -21.07 -18.23 19.46
C LEU A 22 -20.82 -19.06 20.72
N GLU A 23 -21.68 -20.05 20.98
CA GLU A 23 -21.50 -20.95 22.13
C GLU A 23 -20.20 -21.74 22.04
N ARG A 24 -19.86 -22.27 20.86
CA ARG A 24 -18.58 -22.96 20.67
C ARG A 24 -17.38 -22.05 20.92
N ARG A 25 -17.45 -20.78 20.50
CA ARG A 25 -16.41 -19.76 20.76
C ARG A 25 -16.28 -19.46 22.25
N ARG A 26 -17.39 -19.45 22.99
CA ARG A 26 -17.41 -19.23 24.45
C ARG A 26 -16.69 -20.35 25.20
N ILE A 27 -16.84 -21.58 24.73
CA ILE A 27 -16.36 -22.78 25.44
C ILE A 27 -14.96 -23.21 24.97
N SER A 28 -14.56 -22.86 23.73
CA SER A 28 -13.28 -23.30 23.17
C SER A 28 -12.68 -22.27 22.21
N SER A 29 -11.38 -22.02 22.36
CA SER A 29 -10.58 -21.18 21.44
C SER A 29 -10.04 -21.96 20.23
N GLY A 30 -10.39 -23.25 20.10
CA GLY A 30 -9.87 -24.12 19.05
C GLY A 30 -8.43 -24.57 19.30
N LYS A 31 -7.78 -25.11 18.25
CA LYS A 31 -6.38 -25.56 18.31
C LYS A 31 -5.42 -24.37 18.28
N ALA A 32 -4.25 -24.52 18.90
CA ALA A 32 -3.18 -23.53 18.83
C ALA A 32 -2.89 -23.14 17.36
N GLY A 33 -2.67 -21.84 17.11
CA GLY A 33 -2.43 -21.30 15.76
C GLY A 33 -3.67 -21.19 14.85
N THR A 34 -4.86 -21.62 15.29
CA THR A 34 -6.08 -21.57 14.45
C THR A 34 -6.98 -20.35 14.69
N HIS A 35 -6.56 -19.40 15.52
CA HIS A 35 -7.36 -18.24 15.91
C HIS A 35 -7.95 -17.48 14.72
N TRP A 36 -7.12 -17.10 13.74
CA TRP A 36 -7.57 -16.40 12.53
C TRP A 36 -8.56 -17.21 11.69
N HIS A 37 -8.35 -18.52 11.60
CA HIS A 37 -9.27 -19.40 10.88
C HIS A 37 -10.63 -19.45 11.58
N GLN A 38 -10.66 -19.61 12.90
CA GLN A 38 -11.90 -19.63 13.69
C GLN A 38 -12.67 -18.31 13.56
N VAL A 39 -11.97 -17.18 13.68
CA VAL A 39 -12.56 -15.84 13.52
C VAL A 39 -13.16 -15.67 12.13
N ARG A 40 -12.42 -16.00 11.06
CA ARG A 40 -12.93 -15.88 9.68
C ARG A 40 -14.14 -16.77 9.43
N VAL A 41 -14.11 -18.00 9.92
CA VAL A 41 -15.24 -18.93 9.82
C VAL A 41 -16.45 -18.35 10.55
N PHE A 42 -16.28 -17.81 11.76
CA PHE A 42 -17.39 -17.19 12.49
C PHE A 42 -18.05 -16.03 11.73
N HIS A 43 -17.25 -15.10 11.20
CA HIS A 43 -17.76 -13.92 10.50
C HIS A 43 -18.41 -14.22 9.15
N GLN A 44 -18.32 -15.44 8.61
CA GLN A 44 -19.13 -15.86 7.45
C GLN A 44 -20.64 -15.87 7.74
N ASN A 45 -21.03 -15.95 9.02
CA ASN A 45 -22.42 -16.05 9.46
C ASN A 45 -22.89 -14.79 10.21
N VAL A 46 -22.05 -13.76 10.25
CA VAL A 46 -22.41 -12.44 10.76
C VAL A 46 -22.54 -11.53 9.55
N PHE A 47 -23.75 -11.08 9.29
CA PHE A 47 -24.06 -10.18 8.18
C PHE A 47 -24.64 -8.87 8.72
N PRO A 48 -24.52 -7.76 7.97
CA PRO A 48 -25.18 -6.51 8.34
C PRO A 48 -26.68 -6.75 8.52
N ASN A 49 -27.23 -6.33 9.65
CA ASN A 49 -28.68 -6.40 9.94
C ASN A 49 -29.47 -5.31 9.21
N PHE A 50 -28.80 -4.25 8.76
CA PHE A 50 -29.41 -3.13 8.08
C PHE A 50 -28.44 -2.53 7.06
N THR A 51 -28.95 -2.17 5.87
CA THR A 51 -28.17 -1.52 4.82
C THR A 51 -28.80 -0.19 4.44
N VAL A 52 -28.00 0.88 4.43
CA VAL A 52 -28.40 2.18 3.89
C VAL A 52 -27.63 2.43 2.60
N VAL A 53 -28.37 2.71 1.53
CA VAL A 53 -27.79 3.03 0.22
C VAL A 53 -27.80 4.55 0.02
N ASN A 54 -26.77 5.06 -0.65
CA ASN A 54 -26.62 6.49 -0.96
C ASN A 54 -26.59 7.36 0.31
N ALA A 55 -25.88 6.92 1.35
CA ALA A 55 -25.56 7.79 2.48
C ALA A 55 -24.75 8.99 1.97
N GLU A 56 -25.10 10.18 2.46
CA GLU A 56 -24.37 11.40 2.11
C GLU A 56 -22.99 11.36 2.75
N LYS A 57 -22.01 11.91 2.04
CA LYS A 57 -20.62 11.96 2.51
C LYS A 57 -20.04 13.35 2.24
N PRO A 58 -19.03 13.78 3.01
CA PRO A 58 -18.32 15.01 2.71
C PRO A 58 -17.66 15.00 1.32
N PRO A 59 -17.30 16.18 0.78
CA PRO A 59 -16.59 16.33 -0.48
C PRO A 59 -15.12 15.88 -0.34
N CYS A 60 -14.91 14.58 -0.15
CA CYS A 60 -13.60 13.95 -0.07
C CYS A 60 -13.61 12.57 -0.75
N PHE A 61 -12.42 12.02 -0.96
CA PHE A 61 -12.20 10.68 -1.49
C PHE A 61 -11.97 9.70 -0.35
N LEU A 62 -13.06 9.04 0.06
CA LEU A 62 -13.02 7.98 1.06
C LEU A 62 -12.09 6.85 0.59
N ARG A 63 -11.20 6.37 1.47
CA ARG A 63 -10.18 5.39 1.09
C ARG A 63 -10.34 4.04 1.78
N LYS A 64 -9.98 3.91 3.05
CA LYS A 64 -10.07 2.65 3.80
C LYS A 64 -9.89 2.86 5.31
N PHE A 65 -10.27 1.84 6.08
CA PHE A 65 -9.98 1.74 7.51
C PHE A 65 -8.52 1.39 7.78
N SER A 66 -8.00 1.85 8.92
CA SER A 66 -6.80 1.30 9.53
C SER A 66 -7.00 -0.19 9.86
N PRO A 67 -5.93 -1.00 9.95
CA PRO A 67 -6.07 -2.45 10.14
C PRO A 67 -6.75 -2.86 11.45
N ASP A 68 -6.68 -2.01 12.48
CA ASP A 68 -7.40 -2.16 13.76
C ASP A 68 -8.87 -1.68 13.70
N GLY A 69 -9.29 -1.04 12.60
CA GLY A 69 -10.64 -0.53 12.39
C GLY A 69 -11.00 0.74 13.16
N ARG A 70 -10.05 1.34 13.90
CA ARG A 70 -10.30 2.54 14.71
C ARG A 70 -10.39 3.81 13.89
N TYR A 71 -9.51 3.94 12.90
CA TYR A 71 -9.41 5.13 12.06
C TYR A 71 -9.91 4.83 10.66
N PHE A 72 -10.50 5.83 10.02
CA PHE A 72 -10.89 5.82 8.62
C PHE A 72 -10.23 7.01 7.92
N ILE A 73 -9.51 6.75 6.83
CA ILE A 73 -8.82 7.81 6.09
C ILE A 73 -9.57 8.20 4.82
N ALA A 74 -9.53 9.48 4.50
CA ALA A 74 -9.95 10.04 3.23
C ALA A 74 -8.94 11.06 2.71
N PHE A 75 -8.96 11.33 1.42
CA PHE A 75 -8.19 12.42 0.82
C PHE A 75 -9.11 13.59 0.53
N SER A 76 -8.65 14.80 0.80
CA SER A 76 -9.40 16.02 0.49
C SER A 76 -9.71 16.12 -1.01
N SER A 77 -10.75 16.89 -1.37
CA SER A 77 -11.18 17.05 -2.77
C SER A 77 -10.09 17.59 -3.70
N ASP A 78 -9.21 18.45 -3.17
CA ASP A 78 -8.07 19.04 -3.86
C ASP A 78 -6.81 18.13 -3.85
N GLN A 79 -6.88 16.99 -3.16
CA GLN A 79 -5.79 16.01 -3.03
C GLN A 79 -4.52 16.56 -2.36
N THR A 80 -4.65 17.58 -1.52
CA THR A 80 -3.49 18.16 -0.80
C THR A 80 -3.36 17.60 0.61
N SER A 81 -4.47 17.14 1.18
CA SER A 81 -4.58 16.83 2.60
C SER A 81 -5.16 15.43 2.84
N LEU A 82 -4.71 14.81 3.93
CA LEU A 82 -5.25 13.57 4.47
C LEU A 82 -6.23 13.90 5.59
N GLU A 83 -7.45 13.42 5.47
CA GLU A 83 -8.49 13.52 6.50
C GLU A 83 -8.52 12.20 7.29
N ILE A 84 -8.44 12.30 8.61
CA ILE A 84 -8.43 11.16 9.53
C ILE A 84 -9.68 11.23 10.40
N TYR A 85 -10.53 10.23 10.28
CA TYR A 85 -11.77 10.09 11.03
C TYR A 85 -11.66 8.98 12.08
N GLU A 86 -12.24 9.18 13.25
CA GLU A 86 -12.45 8.11 14.24
C GLU A 86 -13.78 7.43 14.00
N TYR A 87 -13.74 6.10 13.93
CA TYR A 87 -14.93 5.28 13.77
C TYR A 87 -15.64 5.07 15.11
N GLN A 88 -16.91 5.45 15.18
CA GLN A 88 -17.72 5.40 16.41
C GLN A 88 -18.40 4.04 16.65
N GLY A 89 -18.14 3.04 15.79
CA GLY A 89 -18.73 1.70 15.91
C GLY A 89 -20.10 1.56 15.23
N CYS A 90 -20.57 0.32 15.11
CA CYS A 90 -21.80 0.00 14.37
C CYS A 90 -23.08 0.54 15.01
N GLN A 91 -23.06 0.84 16.30
CA GLN A 91 -24.20 1.35 17.08
C GLN A 91 -24.36 2.88 17.00
N ALA A 92 -23.41 3.60 16.39
CA ALA A 92 -23.35 5.06 16.45
C ALA A 92 -24.57 5.79 15.83
N ALA A 93 -25.33 5.10 14.98
CA ALA A 93 -26.54 5.61 14.34
C ALA A 93 -27.80 4.79 14.69
N GLU A 94 -27.76 3.97 15.74
CA GLU A 94 -28.89 3.12 16.14
C GLU A 94 -30.15 3.95 16.44
N ASP A 95 -29.98 5.10 17.10
CA ASP A 95 -31.05 6.04 17.42
C ASP A 95 -31.76 6.57 16.16
N LEU A 96 -31.03 6.80 15.07
CA LEU A 96 -31.58 7.24 13.79
C LEU A 96 -32.45 6.16 13.13
N LEU A 97 -32.19 4.89 13.42
CA LEU A 97 -32.85 3.74 12.81
C LEU A 97 -33.97 3.16 13.69
N GLN A 98 -34.18 3.68 14.91
CA GLN A 98 -35.24 3.21 15.81
C GLN A 98 -36.63 3.32 15.17
N GLY A 99 -37.40 2.24 15.18
CA GLY A 99 -38.74 2.20 14.58
C GLY A 99 -38.72 2.28 13.05
N TYR A 100 -37.60 1.92 12.41
CA TYR A 100 -37.58 1.54 11.00
C TYR A 100 -37.83 0.04 10.90
N GLU A 101 -38.87 -0.36 10.17
CA GLU A 101 -39.13 -1.78 9.90
C GLU A 101 -38.46 -2.20 8.60
N GLY A 102 -37.75 -3.32 8.62
CA GLY A 102 -37.04 -3.90 7.48
C GLY A 102 -35.52 -3.83 7.59
N GLU A 103 -34.85 -4.29 6.53
CA GLU A 103 -33.39 -4.51 6.51
C GLU A 103 -32.65 -3.60 5.52
N LEU A 104 -33.38 -2.77 4.74
CA LEU A 104 -32.84 -1.96 3.66
C LEU A 104 -33.54 -0.60 3.55
N LEU A 105 -32.75 0.47 3.63
CA LEU A 105 -33.16 1.82 3.26
C LEU A 105 -32.56 2.17 1.89
N ALA A 106 -33.34 1.94 0.84
CA ALA A 106 -32.95 2.22 -0.54
C ALA A 106 -33.89 3.26 -1.17
N ASN A 107 -33.31 4.39 -1.61
CA ASN A 107 -33.91 5.41 -2.51
C ASN A 107 -35.34 5.90 -2.17
N ARG A 108 -35.80 5.74 -0.92
CA ARG A 108 -37.03 6.38 -0.46
C ARG A 108 -36.75 7.85 -0.21
N ASN A 109 -37.58 8.71 -0.78
CA ASN A 109 -37.44 10.16 -0.71
C ASN A 109 -38.38 10.80 0.32
N ASP A 110 -38.84 10.03 1.31
CA ASP A 110 -39.51 10.61 2.46
C ASP A 110 -38.51 11.40 3.32
N GLN A 111 -39.02 12.44 4.00
CA GLN A 111 -38.21 13.36 4.78
C GLN A 111 -37.34 12.65 5.83
N ARG A 112 -37.84 11.55 6.40
CA ARG A 112 -37.13 10.74 7.39
C ARG A 112 -35.95 10.00 6.76
N SER A 113 -36.15 9.34 5.62
CA SER A 113 -35.08 8.65 4.87
C SER A 113 -33.99 9.61 4.36
N VAL A 114 -34.35 10.84 3.97
CA VAL A 114 -33.37 11.87 3.61
C VAL A 114 -32.55 12.29 4.83
N ASN A 115 -33.20 12.56 5.97
CA ASN A 115 -32.52 12.94 7.21
C ASN A 115 -31.55 11.84 7.68
N ILE A 116 -31.98 10.57 7.67
CA ILE A 116 -31.12 9.44 8.00
C ILE A 116 -29.88 9.43 7.09
N ARG A 117 -30.06 9.49 5.76
CA ARG A 117 -28.93 9.49 4.81
C ARG A 117 -27.96 10.64 5.00
N GLY A 118 -28.46 11.83 5.32
CA GLY A 118 -27.65 13.02 5.57
C GLY A 118 -26.79 12.94 6.84
N ARG A 119 -27.25 12.21 7.85
CA ARG A 119 -26.61 12.16 9.18
C ARG A 119 -25.76 10.92 9.45
N LEU A 120 -25.84 9.88 8.62
CA LEU A 120 -25.12 8.64 8.91
C LEU A 120 -23.60 8.83 8.97
N PHE A 121 -23.04 9.58 8.02
CA PHE A 121 -21.59 9.74 7.95
C PHE A 121 -21.03 10.43 9.21
N GLU A 122 -21.61 11.56 9.61
CA GLU A 122 -21.20 12.30 10.82
C GLU A 122 -21.36 11.47 12.11
N ARG A 123 -22.31 10.53 12.14
CA ARG A 123 -22.50 9.64 13.30
C ARG A 123 -21.41 8.57 13.36
N PHE A 124 -21.09 7.94 12.24
CA PHE A 124 -20.10 6.87 12.21
C PHE A 124 -18.67 7.38 12.25
N PHE A 125 -18.41 8.58 11.71
CA PHE A 125 -17.07 9.09 11.48
C PHE A 125 -16.94 10.51 12.03
N VAL A 126 -16.20 10.62 13.13
CA VAL A 126 -15.84 11.92 13.71
C VAL A 126 -14.51 12.35 13.11
N LEU A 127 -14.49 13.48 12.41
CA LEU A 127 -13.24 14.02 11.88
C LEU A 127 -12.33 14.42 13.04
N LEU A 128 -11.16 13.79 13.14
CA LEU A 128 -10.15 14.12 14.15
C LEU A 128 -9.13 15.12 13.62
N HIS A 129 -8.56 14.82 12.45
CA HIS A 129 -7.42 15.55 11.91
C HIS A 129 -7.56 15.79 10.42
N ILE A 130 -7.08 16.95 9.98
CA ILE A 130 -6.78 17.25 8.58
C ILE A 130 -5.29 17.57 8.52
N THR A 131 -4.52 16.68 7.89
CA THR A 131 -3.08 16.82 7.73
C THR A 131 -2.79 17.27 6.30
N THR A 132 -2.31 18.50 6.12
CA THR A 132 -1.80 18.93 4.80
C THR A 132 -0.47 18.24 4.53
N VAL A 133 -0.41 17.50 3.42
CA VAL A 133 0.75 16.68 3.05
C VAL A 133 1.41 17.21 1.79
N ALA A 134 0.63 17.49 0.76
CA ALA A 134 1.09 17.94 -0.54
C ALA A 134 0.86 19.45 -0.69
N ALA A 135 1.76 20.25 -0.09
CA ALA A 135 1.63 21.71 -0.07
C ALA A 135 2.24 22.41 -1.31
N ASN A 136 3.10 21.74 -2.07
CA ASN A 136 3.98 22.36 -3.07
C ASN A 136 3.60 22.01 -4.52
N GLY A 137 2.31 22.07 -4.87
CA GLY A 137 1.84 21.72 -6.22
C GLY A 137 1.88 20.22 -6.54
N GLU A 138 2.19 19.40 -5.53
CA GLU A 138 2.01 17.95 -5.58
C GLU A 138 0.54 17.60 -5.38
N HIS A 139 0.13 16.42 -5.86
CA HIS A 139 -1.18 15.84 -5.57
C HIS A 139 -1.02 14.45 -4.96
N LEU A 140 -1.73 14.20 -3.86
CA LEU A 140 -1.81 12.89 -3.24
C LEU A 140 -2.48 11.88 -4.19
N ASN A 141 -1.84 10.74 -4.38
CA ASN A 141 -2.42 9.62 -5.08
C ASN A 141 -3.42 8.91 -4.15
N ARG A 142 -4.71 9.01 -4.47
CA ARG A 142 -5.82 8.47 -3.66
C ARG A 142 -5.77 6.97 -3.46
N GLU A 143 -5.03 6.25 -4.31
CA GLU A 143 -4.89 4.80 -4.22
C GLU A 143 -3.67 4.38 -3.41
N CYS A 144 -2.74 5.30 -3.14
CA CYS A 144 -1.52 5.04 -2.40
C CYS A 144 -1.71 5.26 -0.91
N SER A 145 -2.00 4.18 -0.18
CA SER A 145 -1.98 4.19 1.28
C SER A 145 -1.55 2.84 1.86
N LEU A 146 -0.52 2.85 2.69
CA LEU A 146 0.05 1.69 3.37
C LEU A 146 0.05 1.93 4.87
N PHE A 147 -0.48 1.01 5.67
CA PHE A 147 -0.47 1.13 7.12
C PHE A 147 0.67 0.31 7.71
N THR A 148 1.31 0.85 8.74
CA THR A 148 2.23 0.08 9.57
C THR A 148 1.46 -0.99 10.36
N ASP A 149 2.13 -2.10 10.69
CA ASP A 149 1.50 -3.23 11.39
C ASP A 149 0.96 -2.85 12.78
N ASP A 150 1.58 -1.87 13.44
CA ASP A 150 1.14 -1.33 14.73
C ASP A 150 -0.06 -0.37 14.62
N CYS A 151 -0.57 -0.14 13.40
CA CYS A 151 -1.68 0.76 13.10
C CYS A 151 -1.44 2.22 13.55
N ARG A 152 -0.19 2.61 13.82
CA ARG A 152 0.13 3.95 14.30
C ARG A 152 0.24 4.95 13.17
N CYS A 153 0.83 4.54 12.05
CA CYS A 153 1.16 5.41 10.94
C CYS A 153 0.53 4.93 9.64
N VAL A 154 0.31 5.89 8.74
CA VAL A 154 -0.04 5.64 7.35
C VAL A 154 0.98 6.32 6.44
N ILE A 155 1.42 5.57 5.43
CA ILE A 155 2.29 6.05 4.37
C ILE A 155 1.42 6.37 3.17
N VAL A 156 1.47 7.61 2.70
CA VAL A 156 0.75 8.07 1.51
C VAL A 156 1.76 8.60 0.48
N GLY A 157 1.40 8.51 -0.80
CA GLY A 157 2.24 8.97 -1.89
C GLY A 157 1.64 10.17 -2.60
N SER A 158 2.47 11.12 -3.00
CA SER A 158 2.13 12.24 -3.87
C SER A 158 2.99 12.22 -5.13
N ALA A 159 2.52 12.95 -6.15
CA ALA A 159 3.29 13.20 -7.36
C ALA A 159 3.14 14.67 -7.77
N ALA A 160 4.22 15.26 -8.27
CA ALA A 160 4.22 16.54 -8.97
C ALA A 160 4.71 16.33 -10.41
N TYR A 161 3.99 16.94 -11.36
CA TYR A 161 4.42 16.99 -12.74
C TYR A 161 5.66 17.86 -12.89
N LEU A 162 6.61 17.40 -13.70
CA LEU A 162 7.74 18.21 -14.10
C LEU A 162 7.28 19.26 -15.12
N PRO A 163 7.79 20.50 -15.04
CA PRO A 163 7.52 21.50 -16.06
C PRO A 163 8.17 21.10 -17.39
N ASP A 164 7.51 21.42 -18.51
CA ASP A 164 8.06 21.18 -19.85
C ASP A 164 9.33 22.03 -20.09
N GLU A 165 9.41 23.22 -19.49
CA GLU A 165 10.59 24.09 -19.51
C GLU A 165 10.83 24.77 -18.15
N PRO A 166 12.08 24.85 -17.66
CA PRO A 166 13.27 24.21 -18.20
C PRO A 166 13.23 22.69 -17.99
N HIS A 167 13.73 21.95 -18.98
CA HIS A 167 13.86 20.50 -18.87
C HIS A 167 14.77 20.15 -17.69
N PRO A 168 14.48 19.05 -16.97
CA PRO A 168 15.33 18.62 -15.86
C PRO A 168 16.76 18.36 -16.35
N PRO A 169 17.79 18.72 -15.55
CA PRO A 169 19.18 18.49 -15.91
C PRO A 169 19.45 17.02 -16.22
N PHE A 170 20.33 16.76 -17.19
CA PHE A 170 20.67 15.40 -17.63
C PHE A 170 21.03 14.46 -16.46
N TYR A 171 21.82 14.95 -15.50
CA TYR A 171 22.28 14.17 -14.35
C TYR A 171 21.23 14.02 -13.23
N GLU A 172 20.10 14.71 -13.31
CA GLU A 172 18.95 14.45 -12.42
C GLU A 172 18.08 13.31 -12.94
N VAL A 173 17.98 13.19 -14.27
CA VAL A 173 17.25 12.12 -14.98
C VAL A 173 18.04 10.82 -15.02
N HIS A 174 19.35 10.91 -15.26
CA HIS A 174 20.26 9.77 -15.37
C HIS A 174 21.26 9.76 -14.21
N ARG A 175 20.83 9.24 -13.05
CA ARG A 175 21.66 9.25 -11.84
C ARG A 175 22.64 8.08 -11.80
N ASP A 176 22.30 6.99 -12.48
CA ASP A 176 23.14 5.81 -12.60
C ASP A 176 23.32 5.39 -14.06
N SER A 177 24.29 4.50 -14.31
CA SER A 177 24.55 3.95 -15.65
C SER A 177 23.42 3.04 -16.18
N GLU A 178 22.45 2.69 -15.32
CA GLU A 178 21.36 1.77 -15.63
C GLU A 178 20.03 2.49 -15.90
N SER A 179 20.03 3.82 -15.79
CA SER A 179 18.87 4.68 -15.94
C SER A 179 18.27 4.52 -17.33
N VAL A 180 16.96 4.30 -17.38
CA VAL A 180 16.25 4.09 -18.65
C VAL A 180 16.13 5.41 -19.41
N THR A 181 16.10 5.36 -20.74
CA THR A 181 15.77 6.54 -21.53
C THR A 181 14.29 6.91 -21.28
N PRO A 182 14.00 8.15 -20.86
CA PRO A 182 12.62 8.57 -20.60
C PRO A 182 11.72 8.36 -21.82
N ASN A 183 10.55 7.78 -21.59
CA ASN A 183 9.57 7.56 -22.64
C ASN A 183 8.52 8.69 -22.61
N PRO A 184 8.29 9.42 -23.72
CA PRO A 184 7.26 10.47 -23.76
C PRO A 184 5.85 9.99 -23.38
N ARG A 185 5.54 8.69 -23.55
CA ARG A 185 4.26 8.09 -23.13
C ARG A 185 4.16 7.82 -21.63
N ALA A 186 5.28 7.89 -20.91
CA ALA A 186 5.39 7.66 -19.48
C ALA A 186 6.27 8.78 -18.89
N PRO A 187 5.72 9.99 -18.74
CA PRO A 187 6.48 11.13 -18.22
C PRO A 187 7.02 10.83 -16.82
N LEU A 188 8.18 11.43 -16.56
CA LEU A 188 8.81 11.44 -15.26
C LEU A 188 8.12 12.49 -14.38
N GLU A 189 8.05 12.19 -13.10
CA GLU A 189 7.42 13.03 -12.10
C GLU A 189 8.32 13.06 -10.87
N ASP A 190 8.10 14.06 -10.02
CA ASP A 190 8.67 14.09 -8.69
C ASP A 190 7.69 13.40 -7.75
N TYR A 191 8.08 12.24 -7.22
CA TYR A 191 7.27 11.45 -6.30
C TYR A 191 7.70 11.70 -4.87
N SER A 192 6.76 11.90 -3.96
CA SER A 192 7.04 11.98 -2.53
C SER A 192 6.24 10.93 -1.77
N LEU A 193 6.88 10.26 -0.81
CA LEU A 193 6.21 9.40 0.17
C LEU A 193 6.25 10.07 1.53
N HIS A 194 5.11 10.07 2.19
CA HIS A 194 4.88 10.81 3.43
C HIS A 194 4.38 9.86 4.52
N ILE A 195 4.92 9.98 5.72
CA ILE A 195 4.41 9.27 6.89
C ILE A 195 3.55 10.22 7.70
N VAL A 196 2.31 9.81 7.98
CA VAL A 196 1.39 10.54 8.86
C VAL A 196 1.06 9.65 10.06
N ASP A 197 1.23 10.18 11.27
CA ASP A 197 0.78 9.53 12.50
C ASP A 197 -0.74 9.71 12.64
N LEU A 198 -1.47 8.59 12.73
CA LEU A 198 -2.93 8.56 12.74
C LEU A 198 -3.54 9.09 14.06
N HIS A 199 -2.80 9.01 15.16
CA HIS A 199 -3.28 9.44 16.47
C HIS A 199 -3.17 10.94 16.63
N THR A 200 -2.05 11.50 16.19
CA THR A 200 -1.72 12.92 16.35
C THR A 200 -2.04 13.77 15.13
N GLY A 201 -2.27 13.15 13.96
CA GLY A 201 -2.50 13.85 12.70
C GLY A 201 -1.27 14.58 12.17
N ARG A 202 -0.07 14.25 12.66
CA ARG A 202 1.17 14.94 12.28
C ARG A 202 1.82 14.26 11.07
N LEU A 203 2.27 15.08 10.13
CA LEU A 203 3.23 14.65 9.11
C LEU A 203 4.59 14.43 9.79
N CYS A 204 5.05 13.18 9.83
CA CYS A 204 6.25 12.77 10.57
C CYS A 204 7.53 12.86 9.74
N ASP A 205 7.50 12.32 8.52
CA ASP A 205 8.67 12.32 7.62
C ASP A 205 8.22 12.30 6.16
N THR A 206 9.12 12.70 5.25
CA THR A 206 8.91 12.72 3.81
C THR A 206 10.17 12.29 3.07
N ARG A 207 10.00 11.47 2.03
CA ARG A 207 11.09 11.06 1.13
C ARG A 207 10.67 11.33 -0.31
N THR A 208 11.51 12.07 -1.03
CA THR A 208 11.24 12.52 -2.39
C THR A 208 12.19 11.86 -3.41
N PHE A 209 11.61 11.40 -4.51
CA PHE A 209 12.25 10.77 -5.65
C PHE A 209 12.02 11.65 -6.87
N LYS A 210 13.00 12.50 -7.19
CA LYS A 210 12.88 13.43 -8.32
C LYS A 210 13.20 12.78 -9.65
N CYS A 211 12.53 13.23 -10.71
CA CYS A 211 12.75 12.77 -12.08
C CYS A 211 12.76 11.24 -12.18
N ASP A 212 11.77 10.61 -11.55
CA ASP A 212 11.67 9.16 -11.45
C ASP A 212 10.37 8.65 -12.09
N LYS A 213 10.23 7.33 -12.13
CA LYS A 213 8.99 6.63 -12.38
C LYS A 213 8.71 5.61 -11.28
N VAL A 214 7.92 6.03 -10.29
CA VAL A 214 7.40 5.18 -9.21
C VAL A 214 5.90 5.01 -9.39
N VAL A 215 5.42 3.76 -9.52
CA VAL A 215 4.00 3.50 -9.77
C VAL A 215 3.22 3.49 -8.45
N LEU A 216 2.66 4.64 -8.07
CA LEU A 216 1.85 4.79 -6.85
C LEU A 216 0.45 4.19 -6.96
N SER A 217 -0.14 4.20 -8.16
CA SER A 217 -1.49 3.69 -8.41
C SER A 217 -1.57 2.19 -8.09
N HIS A 218 -2.65 1.81 -7.43
CA HIS A 218 -2.84 0.47 -6.85
C HIS A 218 -1.65 -0.08 -6.02
N ILE A 219 -0.73 0.78 -5.56
CA ILE A 219 0.43 0.38 -4.77
C ILE A 219 1.31 -0.64 -5.52
N GLN A 220 1.43 -0.53 -6.85
CA GLN A 220 2.19 -1.50 -7.66
C GLN A 220 3.71 -1.33 -7.53
N GLY A 221 4.17 -0.10 -7.32
CA GLY A 221 5.58 0.25 -7.15
C GLY A 221 6.05 0.27 -5.70
N LEU A 222 5.18 -0.06 -4.73
CA LEU A 222 5.48 0.02 -3.30
C LEU A 222 5.10 -1.29 -2.62
N TYR A 223 5.86 -1.68 -1.60
CA TYR A 223 5.53 -2.83 -0.77
C TYR A 223 5.98 -2.61 0.66
N LEU A 224 5.04 -2.71 1.61
CA LEU A 224 5.34 -2.62 3.04
C LEU A 224 5.12 -3.99 3.67
N TYR A 225 6.18 -4.53 4.27
CA TYR A 225 6.12 -5.74 5.09
C TYR A 225 6.60 -5.42 6.49
N LYS A 226 5.69 -5.50 7.47
CA LYS A 226 5.92 -5.05 8.84
C LYS A 226 6.33 -3.58 8.87
N ASN A 227 7.63 -3.34 9.00
CA ASN A 227 8.25 -2.04 9.06
C ASN A 227 9.30 -1.85 7.95
N ILE A 228 9.37 -2.74 6.96
CA ILE A 228 10.29 -2.64 5.82
C ILE A 228 9.48 -2.22 4.60
N LEU A 229 9.75 -1.02 4.10
CA LEU A 229 9.19 -0.46 2.89
C LEU A 229 10.17 -0.65 1.73
N ALA A 230 9.72 -1.33 0.68
CA ALA A 230 10.42 -1.41 -0.60
C ALA A 230 9.72 -0.52 -1.63
N ILE A 231 10.51 0.20 -2.42
CA ILE A 231 10.05 1.13 -3.46
C ILE A 231 10.78 0.78 -4.75
N LEU A 232 10.03 0.63 -5.84
CA LEU A 232 10.59 0.36 -7.16
C LEU A 232 10.71 1.65 -7.96
N SER A 233 11.94 2.11 -8.15
CA SER A 233 12.32 3.16 -9.09
C SER A 233 12.52 2.53 -10.46
N VAL A 234 11.55 2.71 -11.36
CA VAL A 234 11.64 2.15 -12.72
C VAL A 234 12.63 2.95 -13.57
N GLN A 235 12.67 4.28 -13.41
CA GLN A 235 13.57 5.13 -14.19
C GLN A 235 15.04 4.85 -13.83
N GLN A 236 15.36 4.71 -12.54
CA GLN A 236 16.73 4.44 -12.07
C GLN A 236 17.02 2.93 -11.93
N GLN A 237 16.12 2.03 -12.39
CA GLN A 237 16.28 0.57 -12.28
C GLN A 237 16.71 0.08 -10.88
N THR A 238 16.22 0.76 -9.83
CA THR A 238 16.68 0.59 -8.45
C THR A 238 15.51 0.24 -7.54
N SER A 239 15.76 -0.65 -6.57
CA SER A 239 14.83 -0.86 -5.46
C SER A 239 15.37 -0.18 -4.21
N HIS A 240 14.65 0.81 -3.70
CA HIS A 240 14.99 1.46 -2.44
C HIS A 240 14.32 0.72 -1.30
N VAL A 241 15.10 0.43 -0.25
CA VAL A 241 14.61 -0.24 0.95
C VAL A 241 14.75 0.70 2.14
N PHE A 242 13.63 0.96 2.80
CA PHE A 242 13.57 1.79 3.99
C PHE A 242 13.01 0.97 5.15
N GLN A 243 13.61 1.14 6.32
CA GLN A 243 12.99 0.77 7.57
C GLN A 243 12.16 1.95 8.08
N VAL A 244 10.88 1.71 8.36
CA VAL A 244 9.96 2.65 8.98
C VAL A 244 10.06 2.47 10.50
N THR A 245 10.37 3.54 11.22
CA THR A 245 10.48 3.51 12.67
C THR A 245 9.11 3.63 13.35
N PRO A 246 8.96 3.17 14.61
CA PRO A 246 7.76 3.43 15.40
C PRO A 246 7.47 4.92 15.60
N GLU A 247 8.48 5.79 15.50
CA GLU A 247 8.36 7.24 15.57
C GLU A 247 7.85 7.88 14.25
N GLY A 248 7.74 7.08 13.18
CA GLY A 248 7.23 7.53 11.88
C GLY A 248 8.29 8.16 10.98
N THR A 249 9.52 7.67 11.02
CA THR A 249 10.62 8.13 10.16
C THR A 249 11.11 7.04 9.21
N PHE A 250 11.64 7.46 8.05
CA PHE A 250 12.27 6.59 7.07
C PHE A 250 13.78 6.49 7.32
N ILE A 251 14.26 5.31 7.70
CA ILE A 251 15.68 5.00 7.77
C ILE A 251 16.05 4.24 6.50
N HIS A 252 17.00 4.76 5.71
CA HIS A 252 17.50 4.03 4.55
C HIS A 252 18.27 2.80 5.04
N ASP A 253 17.82 1.61 4.65
CA ASP A 253 18.51 0.37 5.00
C ASP A 253 19.38 -0.05 3.83
N ASP A 254 20.62 0.45 3.82
CA ASP A 254 21.61 0.05 2.82
C ASP A 254 21.78 -1.48 2.83
N LEU A 255 21.74 -2.12 4.00
CA LEU A 255 22.13 -3.52 4.23
C LEU A 255 21.22 -4.53 3.51
N LEU A 256 19.94 -4.19 3.32
CA LEU A 256 18.96 -4.94 2.53
C LEU A 256 18.87 -4.49 1.07
N THR A 257 19.34 -3.27 0.79
CA THR A 257 19.51 -2.81 -0.58
C THR A 257 20.62 -3.66 -1.19
N VAL A 258 20.39 -4.27 -2.36
CA VAL A 258 21.41 -5.13 -2.99
C VAL A 258 22.71 -4.35 -3.30
N SER A 259 22.67 -3.03 -3.20
CA SER A 259 23.81 -2.11 -3.18
C SER A 259 24.78 -2.31 -2.01
N ALA A 260 24.38 -2.77 -0.80
CA ALA A 260 25.30 -2.99 0.33
C ALA A 260 26.16 -4.27 0.26
N VAL A 261 26.16 -4.94 -0.89
CA VAL A 261 27.09 -6.05 -1.13
C VAL A 261 28.54 -5.56 -1.35
N PHE A 262 28.79 -4.25 -1.36
CA PHE A 262 30.15 -3.72 -1.38
C PHE A 262 30.67 -3.39 0.03
N PRO A 263 31.87 -3.87 0.40
CA PRO A 263 32.73 -3.09 1.28
C PRO A 263 32.96 -1.75 0.59
N GLU A 264 33.01 -0.67 1.36
CA GLU A 264 33.49 0.63 0.90
C GLU A 264 34.68 0.42 -0.04
N VAL A 265 34.46 0.57 -1.36
CA VAL A 265 35.56 0.96 -2.23
C VAL A 265 35.95 2.30 -1.66
N GLN A 266 37.05 2.32 -0.91
CA GLN A 266 37.67 3.52 -0.36
C GLN A 266 37.46 4.62 -1.38
N ARG A 267 36.68 5.64 -0.98
CA ARG A 267 36.55 6.88 -1.74
C ARG A 267 37.87 7.63 -1.63
N ASP A 268 38.93 7.07 -2.18
CA ASP A 268 40.13 7.80 -2.53
C ASP A 268 39.82 8.61 -3.78
N SER A 269 39.04 9.66 -3.57
CA SER A 269 39.00 10.81 -4.46
C SER A 269 38.82 12.04 -3.58
N GLN A 270 39.92 12.41 -2.94
CA GLN A 270 40.16 13.83 -2.69
C GLN A 270 40.01 14.54 -4.04
N THR A 271 39.04 15.45 -4.12
CA THR A 271 38.73 16.31 -5.28
C THR A 271 38.10 15.63 -6.51
N GLY A 272 36.80 15.88 -6.73
CA GLY A 272 36.11 15.62 -8.00
C GLY A 272 34.82 14.82 -7.86
N MET A 273 33.71 15.39 -8.31
CA MET A 273 32.39 14.74 -8.36
C MET A 273 32.50 13.37 -9.03
N ALA A 274 32.28 12.30 -8.26
CA ALA A 274 32.15 10.96 -8.82
C ALA A 274 30.89 10.95 -9.71
N ASN A 275 31.08 10.87 -11.03
CA ASN A 275 29.98 10.79 -12.00
C ASN A 275 29.36 9.38 -11.97
N PRO A 276 28.22 9.16 -11.29
CA PRO A 276 27.72 7.81 -11.07
C PRO A 276 27.18 7.18 -12.37
N PHE A 277 26.80 8.00 -13.35
CA PHE A 277 26.45 7.58 -14.71
C PHE A 277 27.57 6.86 -15.47
N ARG A 278 28.85 7.10 -15.15
CA ARG A 278 30.00 6.45 -15.82
C ARG A 278 30.52 5.22 -15.07
N GLY A 279 29.82 4.76 -14.03
CA GLY A 279 30.16 3.53 -13.33
C GLY A 279 30.09 2.29 -14.24
N PRO A 280 30.85 1.22 -13.93
CA PRO A 280 30.78 -0.02 -14.69
C PRO A 280 29.36 -0.62 -14.68
N PHE A 281 28.91 -1.05 -15.86
CA PHE A 281 27.55 -1.41 -16.28
C PHE A 281 26.80 -2.51 -15.49
N PHE A 282 27.37 -3.10 -14.44
CA PHE A 282 26.76 -4.22 -13.74
C PHE A 282 26.66 -3.95 -12.24
N ASN A 283 25.45 -3.63 -11.78
CA ASN A 283 25.15 -3.72 -10.36
C ASN A 283 25.36 -5.18 -9.84
N SER A 284 25.63 -5.33 -8.54
CA SER A 284 25.99 -6.61 -7.92
C SER A 284 24.87 -7.66 -8.03
N LEU A 285 23.60 -7.23 -8.05
CA LEU A 285 22.44 -8.10 -8.23
C LEU A 285 22.43 -8.72 -9.63
N LYS A 286 22.57 -7.88 -10.65
CA LYS A 286 22.65 -8.28 -12.06
C LYS A 286 23.83 -9.22 -12.25
N HIS A 287 25.00 -8.88 -11.71
CA HIS A 287 26.14 -9.78 -11.75
C HIS A 287 25.85 -11.13 -11.08
N ARG A 288 25.27 -11.15 -9.87
CA ARG A 288 24.92 -12.39 -9.17
C ARG A 288 23.86 -13.21 -9.91
N LEU A 289 22.83 -12.57 -10.47
CA LEU A 289 21.81 -13.21 -11.30
C LEU A 289 22.43 -13.80 -12.57
N LEU A 290 23.27 -13.03 -13.27
CA LEU A 290 23.99 -13.50 -14.45
C LEU A 290 24.93 -14.65 -14.12
N VAL A 291 25.68 -14.57 -13.01
CA VAL A 291 26.53 -15.67 -12.54
C VAL A 291 25.68 -16.90 -12.19
N TYR A 292 24.54 -16.73 -11.52
CA TYR A 292 23.64 -17.84 -11.21
C TYR A 292 23.07 -18.49 -12.47
N LEU A 293 22.58 -17.68 -13.43
CA LEU A 293 22.06 -18.15 -14.71
C LEU A 293 23.15 -18.83 -15.54
N TRP A 294 24.36 -18.29 -15.56
CA TRP A 294 25.53 -18.90 -16.20
C TRP A 294 25.86 -20.26 -15.58
N ARG A 295 25.99 -20.33 -14.24
CA ARG A 295 26.26 -21.59 -13.53
C ARG A 295 25.18 -22.64 -13.80
N ARG A 296 23.91 -22.22 -13.86
CA ARG A 296 22.81 -23.12 -14.21
C ARG A 296 22.91 -23.62 -15.66
N ALA A 297 23.25 -22.75 -16.60
CA ALA A 297 23.48 -23.13 -18.00
C ALA A 297 24.71 -24.04 -18.17
N GLU A 298 25.75 -23.84 -17.36
CA GLU A 298 26.94 -24.68 -17.31
C GLU A 298 26.64 -26.07 -16.74
N GLN A 299 25.83 -26.15 -15.68
CA GLN A 299 25.37 -27.41 -15.08
C GLN A 299 24.47 -28.22 -16.00
N ASP A 300 23.61 -27.57 -16.79
CA ASP A 300 22.79 -28.25 -17.81
C ASP A 300 23.63 -28.89 -18.92
N GLY A 301 24.86 -28.38 -19.15
CA GLY A 301 25.82 -28.94 -20.11
C GLY A 301 25.43 -28.82 -21.58
N SER A 302 24.19 -28.42 -21.89
CA SER A 302 23.69 -28.31 -23.26
C SER A 302 24.22 -27.05 -23.95
N ALA A 303 24.67 -27.20 -25.19
CA ALA A 303 25.09 -26.06 -26.02
C ALA A 303 23.97 -25.03 -26.20
N MET A 304 22.71 -25.49 -26.16
CA MET A 304 21.52 -24.64 -26.26
C MET A 304 21.34 -23.77 -25.01
N ALA A 305 21.56 -24.28 -23.80
CA ALA A 305 21.45 -23.50 -22.56
C ALA A 305 22.53 -22.39 -22.50
N LYS A 306 23.77 -22.71 -22.90
CA LYS A 306 24.83 -21.70 -23.00
C LYS A 306 24.51 -20.63 -24.04
N ARG A 307 23.96 -21.02 -25.19
CA ARG A 307 23.58 -20.08 -26.26
C ARG A 307 22.43 -19.15 -25.84
N ARG A 308 21.46 -19.66 -25.08
CA ARG A 308 20.36 -18.86 -24.50
C ARG A 308 20.81 -17.85 -23.45
N PHE A 309 21.95 -18.06 -22.80
CA PHE A 309 22.48 -17.09 -21.84
C PHE A 309 23.08 -15.85 -22.53
N PHE A 310 23.63 -16.00 -23.74
CA PHE A 310 24.26 -14.91 -24.50
C PHE A 310 23.31 -14.19 -25.48
N GLN A 311 22.05 -14.64 -25.59
CA GLN A 311 20.99 -13.99 -26.37
C GLN A 311 20.13 -13.12 -25.45
#